data_AF-A0A838HXC2-F1
#
_entry.id   AF-A0A838HXC2-F1
#
_cell.length_a   1.000
_cell.length_b   1.000
_cell.length_c   1.000
_cell.angle_alpha   90.00
_cell.angle_beta   90.00
_cell.angle_gamma   90.00
#
_symmetry.space_group_name_H-M   'P 1'
#
loop_
_entity.id
_entity.type
_entity.pdbx_description
1 polymer ?
#
loop_
_entity_poly.entity_id
_entity_poly.type
_entity_poly.pdbx_seq_one_letter_code
_entity_poly.pdbx_strand_id
1 'polypeptide(L)' 'MLSSNFVGSRFLEGAAAGKLLERLPGLGIAGGAVYDALVGAAAAHQRMRLATRDRRALNTYRALDVELEILA' A
#
# COMPACT_ATOMS: atom_id res chain seq x y z
N MET A 1 7.83 23.42 2.27
CA MET A 1 8.21 22.43 3.32
C MET A 1 7.44 21.16 3.05
N LEU A 2 7.94 19.96 3.36
CA LEU A 2 7.21 18.71 3.08
C LEU A 2 5.80 18.71 3.70
N SER A 3 5.65 19.28 4.90
CA SER A 3 4.37 19.39 5.62
C SER A 3 3.26 20.13 4.87
N SER A 4 3.58 21.10 3.99
CA SER A 4 2.56 21.81 3.20
C SER A 4 1.94 20.95 2.11
N ASN A 5 2.64 19.88 1.69
CA ASN A 5 2.20 18.98 0.62
C ASN A 5 1.47 17.74 1.17
N PHE A 6 1.55 17.50 2.49
CA PHE A 6 0.99 16.32 3.15
C PHE A 6 0.21 16.75 4.40
N VAL A 7 -1.04 17.18 4.20
CA VAL A 7 -1.91 17.81 5.21
C VAL A 7 -2.31 16.85 6.35
N GLY A 8 -2.02 15.56 6.25
CA GLY A 8 -2.17 14.64 7.36
C GLY A 8 -1.79 13.20 7.03
N SER A 9 -1.51 12.43 8.08
CA SER A 9 -1.25 11.00 7.95
C SER A 9 -2.53 10.22 7.74
N ARG A 10 -2.38 9.08 7.07
CA ARG A 10 -3.43 8.09 6.84
C ARG A 10 -2.85 6.75 7.21
N PHE A 11 -3.59 5.99 8.00
CA PHE A 11 -3.12 4.73 8.57
C PHE A 11 -4.03 3.58 8.15
N LEU A 12 -3.43 2.40 8.08
CA LEU A 12 -4.18 1.15 8.06
C LEU A 12 -4.53 0.80 9.51
N GLU A 13 -5.82 0.62 9.79
CA GLU A 13 -6.26 0.21 11.12
C GLU A 13 -5.68 -1.16 11.52
N GLY A 14 -5.41 -1.38 12.81
CA GLY A 14 -4.78 -2.62 13.29
C GLY A 14 -5.55 -3.88 12.90
N ALA A 15 -6.88 -3.85 12.95
CA ALA A 15 -7.72 -4.97 12.52
C ALA A 15 -7.62 -5.24 11.01
N ALA A 16 -7.51 -4.18 10.20
CA ALA A 16 -7.33 -4.31 8.75
C ALA A 16 -5.93 -4.83 8.40
N ALA A 17 -4.90 -4.41 9.14
CA ALA A 17 -3.54 -4.96 9.03
C ALA A 17 -3.49 -6.45 9.37
N GLY A 18 -4.16 -6.89 10.44
CA GLY A 18 -4.26 -8.31 10.79
C GLY A 18 -4.87 -9.14 9.66
N LYS A 19 -6.02 -8.72 9.12
CA LYS A 19 -6.68 -9.37 7.98
C LYS A 19 -5.81 -9.39 6.72
N LEU A 20 -5.00 -8.36 6.50
CA LEU A 20 -4.07 -8.33 5.38
C LEU A 20 -3.02 -9.42 5.53
N LEU A 21 -2.39 -9.53 6.70
CA LEU A 21 -1.32 -10.49 6.97
C LEU A 21 -1.77 -11.95 6.74
N GLU A 22 -3.01 -12.27 7.09
CA GLU A 22 -3.62 -13.58 6.82
C GLU A 22 -3.74 -13.87 5.31
N ARG A 23 -3.91 -12.85 4.48
CA ARG A 23 -4.10 -12.98 3.02
C ARG A 23 -2.78 -13.03 2.23
N LEU A 24 -1.70 -12.45 2.75
CA LEU A 24 -0.43 -12.31 2.01
C LEU A 24 0.14 -13.63 1.47
N PRO A 25 0.12 -14.76 2.21
CA PRO A 25 0.61 -16.03 1.68
C PRO A 25 -0.14 -16.47 0.41
N GLY A 26 -1.46 -16.31 0.39
CA GLY A 26 -2.29 -16.65 -0.77
C GLY A 26 -2.07 -15.74 -1.98
N LEU A 27 -1.46 -14.57 -1.78
CA LEU A 27 -1.06 -13.63 -2.82
C LEU A 27 0.40 -13.82 -3.25
N GLY A 28 1.13 -14.77 -2.65
CA GLY A 28 2.56 -14.96 -2.90
C GLY A 28 3.43 -13.80 -2.40
N ILE A 29 2.93 -12.99 -1.47
CA ILE A 29 3.65 -11.82 -0.94
C ILE A 29 4.39 -12.24 0.34
N ALA A 30 5.71 -12.08 0.34
CA ALA A 30 6.57 -12.40 1.47
C ALA A 30 7.81 -11.48 1.51
N GLY A 31 8.56 -11.54 2.61
CA GLY A 31 9.79 -10.76 2.79
C GLY A 31 9.54 -9.25 2.71
N GLY A 32 10.42 -8.52 2.01
CA GLY A 32 10.33 -7.06 1.90
C GLY A 32 9.03 -6.56 1.27
N ALA A 33 8.40 -7.35 0.39
CA ALA A 33 7.14 -6.99 -0.27
C ALA A 33 5.95 -6.88 0.71
N VAL A 34 6.08 -7.40 1.94
CA VAL A 34 5.07 -7.22 3.00
C VAL A 34 4.90 -5.73 3.35
N TYR A 35 5.98 -4.94 3.33
CA TYR A 35 5.90 -3.51 3.63
C TYR A 35 5.19 -2.74 2.51
N ASP A 36 5.48 -3.08 1.25
CA ASP A 36 4.73 -2.54 0.11
C ASP A 36 3.25 -2.91 0.21
N ALA A 37 2.93 -4.13 0.63
CA ALA A 37 1.56 -4.55 0.84
C ALA A 37 0.86 -3.72 1.93
N LEU A 38 1.53 -3.42 3.04
CA LEU A 38 0.99 -2.56 4.10
C LEU A 38 0.74 -1.13 3.60
N VAL A 39 1.65 -0.56 2.82
CA VAL A 39 1.49 0.77 2.20
C VAL A 39 0.31 0.79 1.23
N GLY A 40 0.25 -0.19 0.33
CA GLY A 40 -0.84 -0.34 -0.63
C GLY A 40 -2.20 -0.52 0.06
N ALA A 41 -2.26 -1.37 1.07
CA ALA A 41 -3.46 -1.59 1.86
C ALA A 41 -3.90 -0.33 2.62
N ALA A 42 -2.98 0.48 3.14
CA ALA A 42 -3.34 1.75 3.78
C ALA A 42 -4.02 2.71 2.77
N ALA A 43 -3.49 2.82 1.56
CA ALA A 43 -4.09 3.64 0.50
C ALA A 43 -5.47 3.12 0.08
N ALA A 44 -5.60 1.81 -0.16
CA ALA A 44 -6.87 1.19 -0.52
C ALA A 44 -7.93 1.31 0.59
N HIS A 45 -7.54 1.06 1.85
CA HIS A 45 -8.43 1.19 3.01
C HIS A 45 -8.99 2.60 3.17
N GLN A 46 -8.20 3.61 2.83
CA GLN A 46 -8.58 5.03 2.89
C GLN A 46 -9.17 5.54 1.56
N ARG A 47 -9.35 4.67 0.55
CA ARG A 47 -9.83 4.99 -0.80
C ARG A 47 -9.04 6.12 -1.46
N MET A 48 -7.72 6.03 -1.37
CA MET A 48 -6.79 7.00 -1.94
C MET A 48 -5.95 6.38 -3.05
N ARG A 49 -5.65 7.19 -4.06
CA ARG A 49 -4.65 6.87 -5.08
C ARG A 49 -3.26 6.83 -4.45
N LEU A 50 -2.51 5.76 -4.69
CA LEU A 50 -1.12 5.63 -4.27
C LEU A 50 -0.20 6.10 -5.40
N ALA A 51 0.45 7.24 -5.20
CA ALA A 51 1.50 7.72 -6.08
C ALA A 51 2.81 6.98 -5.79
N THR A 52 3.44 6.39 -6.82
CA THR A 52 4.68 5.62 -6.67
C THR A 52 5.62 5.80 -7.86
N ARG A 53 6.92 5.82 -7.57
CA ARG A 53 8.01 5.66 -8.55
C ARG A 53 8.64 4.26 -8.49
N ASP A 54 8.30 3.46 -7.48
CA ASP A 54 8.91 2.15 -7.30
C ASP A 54 8.23 1.13 -8.21
N ARG A 55 8.88 0.87 -9.34
CA ARG A 55 8.41 -0.11 -10.31
C ARG A 55 8.47 -1.55 -9.79
N ARG A 56 9.30 -1.83 -8.78
CA ARG A 56 9.46 -3.18 -8.20
C ARG A 56 8.22 -3.56 -7.36
N ALA A 57 7.60 -2.59 -6.70
CA ALA A 57 6.44 -2.79 -5.85
C ALA A 57 5.10 -2.89 -6.61
N LEU A 58 5.08 -2.61 -7.93
CA LEU A 58 3.85 -2.57 -8.72
C LEU A 58 3.07 -3.89 -8.69
N ASN A 59 3.77 -5.02 -8.69
CA ASN A 59 3.11 -6.32 -8.64
C ASN A 59 2.37 -6.52 -7.31
N THR A 60 2.97 -6.08 -6.19
CA THR A 60 2.34 -6.10 -4.87
C THR A 60 1.09 -5.24 -4.83
N TYR A 61 1.18 -4.00 -5.33
CA TYR A 61 0.03 -3.09 -5.32
C TYR A 61 -1.12 -3.57 -6.19
N ARG A 62 -0.82 -4.13 -7.37
CA ARG A 62 -1.82 -4.73 -8.26
C ARG A 62 -2.50 -5.95 -7.64
N ALA A 63 -1.74 -6.80 -6.94
CA ALA A 63 -2.30 -7.95 -6.22
C ALA A 63 -3.29 -7.55 -5.11
N LEU A 64 -3.21 -6.30 -4.65
CA LEU A 64 -4.09 -5.72 -3.64
C LEU A 64 -5.17 -4.79 -4.21
N ASP A 65 -5.29 -4.73 -5.54
CA ASP A 65 -6.25 -3.86 -6.25
C ASP A 65 -6.15 -2.38 -5.84
N VAL A 66 -4.91 -1.91 -5.62
CA VAL A 66 -4.64 -0.53 -5.24
C VAL A 66 -4.77 0.38 -6.46
N GLU A 67 -5.46 1.50 -6.31
CA GLU A 67 -5.50 2.53 -7.34
C GLU A 67 -4.15 3.27 -7.39
N LEU A 68 -3.46 3.22 -8.54
CA LEU A 68 -2.09 3.69 -8.67
C LEU A 68 -1.97 4.97 -9.51
N GLU A 69 -1.00 5.80 -9.13
CA GLU A 69 -0.44 6.84 -9.97
C GLU A 69 1.07 6.58 -10.13
N ILE A 70 1.48 6.14 -11.33
CA ILE A 70 2.89 5.86 -11.59
C ILE A 70 3.55 7.16 -12.06
N LEU A 71 4.49 7.65 -11.27
CA LEU A 71 5.21 8.89 -11.56
C LEU A 71 6.45 8.61 -12.41
N ALA A 72 6.75 9.52 -13.35
CA ALA A 72 7.91 9.47 -14.23
C ALA A 72 9.19 9.87 -13.51
#